data_AF-A0A9K3E4Q9-F1
#
_entry.id   AF-A0A9K3E4Q9-F1
#
_cell.length_a   1.000
_cell.length_b   1.000
_cell.length_c   1.000
_cell.angle_alpha   90.00
_cell.angle_beta   90.00
_cell.angle_gamma   90.00
#
_symmetry.space_group_name_H-M   'P 1'
#
loop_
_entity.id
_entity.type
_entity.pdbx_description
1 polymer ?
#
loop_
_entity_poly.entity_id
_entity_poly.type
_entity_poly.pdbx_seq_one_letter_code
_entity_poly.pdbx_strand_id
1 'polypeptide(L)'
;MRRNPKGNRNRSCKSNQLDVKGCRGVYASFDKYAEVERLEGDNKYHAEAHGLQDAKKGVLYNDFPHVLQLRLKRFEYDFTSDTMVNINNRYEFPLELDLDRENGKYLSPDADKCVRNLYTLHRAPQIYFHKGTVKKLESEVVRASKLKCTSCGKKGAVLGCYMKSCQRTYHVPRAYDIPDFRWDSLSKYLCTHASFGL
;
A
#
# COMPACT_ATOMS: atom_id res chain seq x y z
N MET A 1 23.76 -37.22 7.37
CA MET A 1 23.76 -35.80 6.95
C MET A 1 22.55 -35.11 7.59
N ARG A 2 22.81 -34.05 8.37
CA ARG A 2 21.87 -33.46 9.34
C ARG A 2 20.80 -32.62 8.64
N ARG A 3 19.52 -32.88 8.93
CA ARG A 3 18.38 -32.06 8.49
C ARG A 3 18.46 -30.71 9.20
N ASN A 4 18.47 -29.63 8.41
CA ASN A 4 18.48 -28.25 8.87
C ASN A 4 17.16 -27.94 9.62
N PRO A 5 17.16 -27.47 10.88
CA PRO A 5 15.92 -27.15 11.59
C PRO A 5 15.36 -25.84 11.01
N LYS A 6 14.45 -25.95 10.05
CA LYS A 6 13.74 -24.79 9.49
C LYS A 6 12.76 -24.27 10.55
N GLY A 7 13.16 -23.27 11.32
CA GLY A 7 12.23 -22.51 12.15
C GLY A 7 11.34 -21.65 11.25
N ASN A 8 10.05 -21.97 11.16
CA ASN A 8 9.07 -21.13 10.46
C ASN A 8 8.21 -20.37 11.48
N ARG A 9 7.93 -19.10 11.22
CA ARG A 9 7.12 -18.26 12.11
C ARG A 9 6.06 -17.53 11.29
N ASN A 10 4.81 -17.96 11.44
CA ASN A 10 3.67 -17.31 10.79
C ASN A 10 3.26 -16.05 11.55
N ARG A 11 3.00 -14.97 10.83
CA ARG A 11 2.47 -13.71 11.39
C ARG A 11 1.40 -13.14 10.47
N SER A 12 0.28 -12.73 11.05
CA SER A 12 -0.74 -11.95 10.34
C SER A 12 -0.27 -10.51 10.15
N CYS A 13 -0.24 -10.02 8.91
CA CYS A 13 0.16 -8.65 8.59
C CYS A 13 -1.03 -7.85 8.04
N LYS A 14 -1.44 -6.77 8.73
CA LYS A 14 -2.54 -5.89 8.27
C LYS A 14 -2.08 -4.86 7.23
N SER A 15 -0.79 -4.53 7.20
CA SER A 15 -0.23 -3.57 6.25
C SER A 15 1.27 -3.80 6.06
N ASN A 16 1.71 -3.78 4.80
CA ASN A 16 3.12 -3.96 4.48
C ASN A 16 3.83 -2.63 4.53
N GLN A 17 4.86 -2.53 5.38
CA GLN A 17 5.74 -1.36 5.41
C GLN A 17 6.87 -1.58 4.41
N LEU A 18 6.85 -0.82 3.32
CA LEU A 18 7.76 -0.97 2.18
C LEU A 18 8.85 0.09 2.21
N ASP A 19 10.10 -0.34 2.02
CA ASP A 19 11.24 0.54 1.91
C ASP A 19 11.21 1.35 0.60
N VAL A 20 11.41 2.67 0.70
CA VAL A 20 11.45 3.56 -0.47
C VAL A 20 12.90 3.86 -0.90
N LYS A 21 13.83 3.92 0.05
CA LYS A 21 15.23 4.21 -0.26
C LYS A 21 15.83 3.10 -1.12
N GLY A 22 16.47 3.50 -2.21
CA GLY A 22 17.06 2.58 -3.19
C GLY A 22 16.03 1.86 -4.08
N CYS A 23 14.72 2.05 -3.86
CA CYS A 23 13.67 1.38 -4.60
C CYS A 23 12.99 2.35 -5.57
N ARG A 24 13.01 2.07 -6.88
CA ARG A 24 12.38 2.92 -7.89
C ARG A 24 10.85 2.82 -7.92
N GLY A 25 10.28 1.76 -7.33
CA GLY A 25 8.84 1.54 -7.30
C GLY A 25 8.46 0.30 -6.48
N VAL A 26 7.16 -0.01 -6.48
CA VAL A 26 6.57 -1.02 -5.61
C VAL A 26 7.20 -2.40 -5.75
N TYR A 27 7.50 -2.84 -6.97
CA TYR A 27 8.12 -4.15 -7.20
C TYR A 27 9.52 -4.24 -6.58
N ALA A 28 10.35 -3.21 -6.76
CA ALA A 28 11.68 -3.18 -6.15
C ALA A 28 11.60 -3.22 -4.61
N SER A 29 10.59 -2.59 -4.02
CA SER A 29 10.38 -2.68 -2.58
C SER A 29 9.89 -4.04 -2.13
N PHE A 30 9.05 -4.74 -2.90
CA PHE A 30 8.65 -6.12 -2.60
C PHE A 30 9.82 -7.09 -2.77
N ASP A 31 10.65 -6.91 -3.78
CA ASP A 31 11.88 -7.68 -3.97
C ASP A 31 12.81 -7.52 -2.77
N LYS A 32 13.03 -6.28 -2.32
CA LYS A 32 13.82 -5.99 -1.12
C LYS A 32 13.16 -6.55 0.16
N TYR A 33 11.84 -6.52 0.24
CA TYR A 33 11.10 -7.05 1.39
C TYR A 33 11.22 -8.58 1.50
N ALA A 34 11.23 -9.28 0.37
CA ALA A 34 11.39 -10.74 0.30
C ALA A 34 12.87 -11.17 0.23
N GLU A 35 13.82 -10.24 0.22
CA GLU A 35 15.25 -10.52 0.16
C GLU A 35 15.69 -11.32 1.39
N VAL A 36 16.54 -12.32 1.16
CA VAL A 36 17.06 -13.17 2.22
C VAL A 36 18.24 -12.46 2.90
N GLU A 37 18.03 -12.07 4.15
CA GLU A 37 19.04 -11.51 5.02
C GLU A 37 19.96 -12.61 5.58
N ARG A 38 21.27 -12.37 5.56
CA ARG A 38 22.27 -13.23 6.20
C ARG A 38 22.50 -12.76 7.63
N LEU A 39 22.25 -13.64 8.58
CA LEU A 39 22.47 -13.44 10.00
C LEU A 39 23.83 -14.03 10.36
N GLU A 40 24.88 -13.21 10.26
CA GLU A 40 26.29 -13.57 10.45
C GLU A 40 26.96 -12.54 11.40
N GLY A 41 28.15 -12.86 11.91
CA GLY A 41 28.91 -11.96 12.81
C GLY A 41 28.16 -11.68 14.12
N ASP A 42 28.02 -10.39 14.47
CA ASP A 42 27.32 -9.96 15.68
C ASP A 42 25.79 -10.14 15.60
N ASN A 43 25.25 -10.38 14.38
CA ASN A 43 23.81 -10.56 14.12
C ASN A 43 23.40 -12.03 13.98
N LYS A 44 24.18 -12.97 14.53
CA LYS A 44 23.87 -14.43 14.51
C LYS A 44 22.51 -14.74 15.16
N TYR A 45 21.84 -15.77 14.64
CA TYR A 45 20.57 -16.23 15.18
C TYR A 45 20.78 -17.07 16.44
N HIS A 46 20.10 -16.72 17.54
CA HIS A 46 20.13 -17.50 18.76
C HIS A 46 19.17 -18.70 18.67
N ALA A 47 19.70 -19.87 18.33
CA ALA A 47 18.96 -21.13 18.34
C ALA A 47 18.98 -21.70 19.76
N GLU A 48 17.83 -21.78 20.44
CA GLU A 48 17.72 -22.14 21.87
C GLU A 48 18.59 -23.35 22.28
N ALA A 49 18.54 -24.46 21.54
CA ALA A 49 19.30 -25.68 21.84
C ALA A 49 20.75 -25.69 21.30
N HIS A 50 21.13 -24.71 20.47
CA HIS A 50 22.38 -24.74 19.69
C HIS A 50 23.19 -23.44 19.77
N GLY A 51 22.79 -22.46 20.59
CA GLY A 51 23.46 -21.18 20.76
C GLY A 51 23.38 -20.29 19.51
N LEU A 52 24.34 -19.38 19.36
CA LEU A 52 24.44 -18.45 18.22
C LEU A 52 24.88 -19.20 16.95
N GLN A 53 24.07 -19.12 15.91
CA GLN A 53 24.28 -19.81 14.64
C GLN A 53 24.16 -18.84 13.47
N ASP A 54 24.94 -19.08 12.42
CA ASP A 54 24.75 -18.40 11.15
C ASP A 54 23.44 -18.88 10.53
N ALA A 55 22.63 -17.94 10.04
CA ALA A 55 21.31 -18.25 9.52
C ALA A 55 20.95 -17.38 8.31
N LYS A 56 19.95 -17.84 7.56
CA LYS A 56 19.32 -17.08 6.49
C LYS A 56 17.88 -16.80 6.90
N LYS A 57 17.49 -15.54 6.87
CA LYS A 57 16.16 -15.08 7.23
C LYS A 57 15.50 -14.45 6.01
N GLY A 58 14.38 -15.00 5.59
CA GLY A 58 13.55 -14.45 4.52
C GLY A 58 12.12 -14.29 4.99
N VAL A 59 11.33 -13.56 4.21
CA VAL A 59 9.89 -13.39 4.43
C VAL A 59 9.17 -13.78 3.15
N LEU A 60 8.18 -14.67 3.29
CA LEU A 60 7.26 -15.07 2.22
C LEU A 60 5.83 -14.95 2.74
N TYR A 61 4.88 -14.79 1.81
CA TYR A 61 3.46 -14.71 2.09
C TYR A 61 2.81 -16.07 1.92
N ASN A 62 1.98 -16.50 2.87
CA ASN A 62 1.14 -17.67 2.66
C ASN A 62 -0.08 -17.32 1.80
N ASP A 63 -0.57 -16.09 1.96
CA ASP A 63 -1.75 -15.55 1.31
C ASP A 63 -1.66 -14.03 1.32
N PHE A 64 -2.28 -13.38 0.33
CA PHE A 64 -2.45 -11.92 0.32
C PHE A 64 -3.92 -11.56 0.62
N PRO A 65 -4.18 -10.49 1.38
CA PRO A 65 -5.54 -10.06 1.67
C PRO A 65 -6.23 -9.49 0.42
N HIS A 66 -7.56 -9.62 0.31
CA HIS A 66 -8.33 -8.99 -0.77
C HIS A 66 -8.16 -7.47 -0.85
N VAL A 67 -7.91 -6.83 0.30
CA VAL A 67 -7.58 -5.39 0.38
C VAL A 67 -6.15 -5.24 0.89
N LEU A 68 -5.24 -4.87 -0.01
CA LEU A 68 -3.83 -4.71 0.30
C LEU A 68 -3.51 -3.26 0.70
N GLN A 69 -3.03 -3.07 1.93
CA GLN A 69 -2.58 -1.77 2.43
C GLN A 69 -1.05 -1.67 2.42
N LEU A 70 -0.51 -0.74 1.63
CA LEU A 70 0.92 -0.46 1.54
C LEU A 70 1.27 0.83 2.29
N ARG A 71 2.21 0.76 3.23
CA ARG A 71 2.77 1.91 3.94
C ARG A 71 4.19 2.17 3.46
N LEU A 72 4.43 3.32 2.87
CA LEU A 72 5.75 3.67 2.34
C LEU A 72 6.63 4.26 3.45
N LYS A 73 7.77 3.62 3.70
CA LYS A 73 8.79 4.13 4.63
C LYS A 73 9.59 5.23 3.93
N ARG A 74 9.02 6.44 3.89
CA ARG A 74 9.64 7.66 3.32
C ARG A 74 10.51 8.43 4.32
N PHE A 75 10.76 7.87 5.48
CA PHE A 75 11.62 8.45 6.49
C PHE A 75 12.65 7.41 6.92
N GLU A 76 13.89 7.80 6.97
CA GLU A 76 14.98 6.97 7.48
C GLU A 76 15.84 7.82 8.40
N TYR A 77 16.43 7.16 9.38
CA TYR A 77 17.35 7.79 10.29
C TYR A 77 18.75 7.79 9.66
N ASP A 78 19.36 8.95 9.56
CA ASP A 78 20.76 9.09 9.16
C ASP A 78 21.64 9.14 10.42
N PHE A 79 22.42 8.07 10.62
CA PHE A 79 23.34 7.94 11.75
C PHE A 79 24.45 8.99 11.75
N THR A 80 24.79 9.55 10.59
CA THR A 80 25.87 10.52 10.47
C THR A 80 25.46 11.89 11.02
N SER A 81 24.22 12.28 10.73
CA SER A 81 23.68 13.59 11.09
C SER A 81 22.76 13.54 12.32
N ASP A 82 22.50 12.36 12.88
CA ASP A 82 21.56 12.13 14.00
C ASP A 82 20.17 12.76 13.72
N THR A 83 19.68 12.61 12.49
CA THR A 83 18.38 13.17 12.08
C THR A 83 17.54 12.22 11.24
N MET A 84 16.22 12.40 11.31
CA MET A 84 15.27 11.74 10.41
C MET A 84 15.22 12.46 9.07
N VAL A 85 15.69 11.80 8.01
CA VAL A 85 15.72 12.35 6.66
C VAL A 85 14.52 11.90 5.83
N ASN A 86 13.95 12.84 5.07
CA ASN A 86 12.84 12.58 4.14
C ASN A 86 13.35 11.97 2.83
N ILE A 87 12.79 10.83 2.42
CA ILE A 87 13.06 10.18 1.14
C ILE A 87 12.06 10.73 0.11
N ASN A 88 12.53 11.74 -0.62
CA ASN A 88 11.73 12.47 -1.60
C ASN A 88 11.90 11.97 -3.05
N ASN A 89 12.59 10.85 -3.24
CA ASN A 89 12.83 10.30 -4.56
C ASN A 89 11.52 9.89 -5.23
N ARG A 90 11.50 9.99 -6.57
CA ARG A 90 10.43 9.48 -7.41
C ARG A 90 10.25 7.99 -7.11
N TYR A 91 9.00 7.58 -6.93
CA TYR A 91 8.63 6.22 -6.64
C TYR A 91 7.37 5.86 -7.42
N GLU A 92 7.42 4.76 -8.16
CA GLU A 92 6.39 4.39 -9.12
C GLU A 92 5.41 3.37 -8.54
N PHE A 93 4.13 3.62 -8.81
CA PHE A 93 3.02 2.72 -8.50
C PHE A 93 2.30 2.39 -9.80
N PRO A 94 2.26 1.11 -10.22
CA PRO A 94 1.46 0.74 -11.36
C PRO A 94 -0.03 0.83 -11.00
N LEU A 95 -0.87 1.06 -12.03
CA LEU A 95 -2.32 0.99 -11.86
C LEU A 95 -2.77 -0.43 -11.50
N GLU A 96 -2.10 -1.41 -12.08
CA GLU A 96 -2.28 -2.83 -11.80
C GLU A 96 -1.00 -3.41 -11.20
N LEU A 97 -1.13 -3.95 -9.99
CA LEU A 97 -0.06 -4.54 -9.22
C LEU A 97 -0.24 -6.07 -9.22
N ASP A 98 0.63 -6.75 -9.95
CA ASP A 98 0.66 -8.21 -10.02
C ASP A 98 1.66 -8.79 -9.03
N LEU A 99 1.18 -9.40 -7.96
CA LEU A 99 2.02 -10.06 -6.95
C LEU A 99 2.26 -11.56 -7.22
N ASP A 100 1.61 -12.14 -8.23
CA ASP A 100 1.91 -13.53 -8.69
C ASP A 100 2.99 -13.58 -9.76
N ARG A 101 3.52 -12.42 -10.16
CA ARG A 101 4.64 -12.31 -11.10
C ARG A 101 5.79 -13.24 -10.71
N GLU A 102 6.56 -13.66 -11.71
CA GLU A 102 7.71 -14.55 -11.50
C GLU A 102 7.32 -15.85 -10.78
N ASN A 103 6.15 -16.42 -11.13
CA ASN A 103 5.62 -17.69 -10.61
C ASN A 103 5.35 -17.68 -9.09
N GLY A 104 4.79 -16.57 -8.58
CA GLY A 104 4.49 -16.40 -7.17
C GLY A 104 5.75 -16.23 -6.32
N LYS A 105 6.74 -15.47 -6.81
CA LYS A 105 8.04 -15.25 -6.14
C LYS A 105 7.94 -14.85 -4.66
N TYR A 106 6.89 -14.12 -4.29
CA TYR A 106 6.69 -13.65 -2.92
C TYR A 106 5.89 -14.64 -2.06
N LEU A 107 5.33 -15.70 -2.66
CA LEU A 107 4.51 -16.69 -1.98
C LEU A 107 5.37 -17.82 -1.40
N SER A 108 4.91 -18.40 -0.29
CA SER A 108 5.50 -19.61 0.26
C SER A 108 5.23 -20.81 -0.67
N PRO A 109 6.06 -21.86 -0.63
CA PRO A 109 5.85 -23.05 -1.47
C PRO A 109 4.49 -23.73 -1.26
N ASP A 110 3.96 -23.61 -0.03
CA ASP A 110 2.70 -24.21 0.40
C ASP A 110 1.49 -23.28 0.22
N ALA A 111 1.69 -22.08 -0.34
CA ALA A 111 0.63 -21.11 -0.59
C ALA A 111 -0.37 -21.61 -1.64
N ASP A 112 -1.64 -21.25 -1.48
CA ASP A 112 -2.67 -21.53 -2.49
C ASP A 112 -2.48 -20.62 -3.71
N LYS A 113 -2.05 -21.22 -4.82
CA LYS A 113 -1.81 -20.52 -6.09
C LYS A 113 -3.07 -20.43 -6.97
N CYS A 114 -4.20 -20.98 -6.53
CA CYS A 114 -5.46 -20.86 -7.24
C CYS A 114 -6.05 -19.45 -7.12
N VAL A 115 -5.62 -18.68 -6.11
CA VAL A 115 -6.05 -17.30 -5.89
C VAL A 115 -5.15 -16.33 -6.64
N ARG A 116 -5.74 -15.50 -7.51
CA ARG A 116 -5.03 -14.48 -8.27
C ARG A 116 -4.78 -13.22 -7.43
N ASN A 117 -3.53 -12.89 -7.20
CA ASN A 117 -3.07 -11.71 -6.47
C ASN A 117 -2.79 -10.52 -7.40
N LEU A 118 -3.81 -10.14 -8.19
CA LEU A 118 -3.80 -8.97 -9.06
C LEU A 118 -4.61 -7.84 -8.43
N TYR A 119 -3.96 -6.71 -8.15
CA TYR A 119 -4.56 -5.59 -7.44
C TYR A 119 -4.69 -4.36 -8.33
N THR A 120 -5.85 -3.72 -8.33
CA THR A 120 -6.03 -2.41 -8.97
C THR A 120 -5.88 -1.30 -7.94
N LEU A 121 -5.03 -0.31 -8.21
CA LEU A 121 -4.87 0.88 -7.36
C LEU A 121 -6.23 1.57 -7.17
N HIS A 122 -6.67 1.67 -5.91
CA HIS A 122 -7.95 2.30 -5.56
C HIS A 122 -7.78 3.74 -5.08
N ARG A 123 -6.77 4.03 -4.25
CA ARG A 123 -6.47 5.38 -3.74
C ARG A 123 -4.96 5.58 -3.61
N ALA A 124 -4.47 6.71 -4.10
CA ALA A 124 -3.14 7.23 -3.80
C ALA A 124 -3.29 8.74 -3.54
N PRO A 125 -2.91 9.26 -2.36
CA PRO A 125 -2.79 10.70 -2.19
C PRO A 125 -1.71 11.21 -3.15
N GLN A 126 -2.10 12.02 -4.14
CA GLN A 126 -1.15 12.64 -5.08
C GLN A 126 -0.36 13.79 -4.44
N ILE A 127 -0.75 14.21 -3.25
CA ILE A 127 -0.11 15.28 -2.48
C ILE A 127 1.10 14.69 -1.74
N TYR A 128 2.25 15.33 -1.87
CA TYR A 128 3.47 14.94 -1.15
C TYR A 128 4.23 16.17 -0.67
N PHE A 129 5.01 16.02 0.40
CA PHE A 129 5.84 17.09 0.92
C PHE A 129 7.23 17.04 0.26
N HIS A 130 7.79 18.20 -0.06
CA HIS A 130 9.16 18.34 -0.56
C HIS A 130 9.80 19.57 0.08
N LYS A 131 10.85 19.37 0.87
CA LYS A 131 11.60 20.45 1.56
C LYS A 131 10.69 21.43 2.32
N GLY A 132 9.74 20.89 3.10
CA GLY A 132 8.77 21.70 3.86
C GLY A 132 7.64 22.32 3.02
N THR A 133 7.68 22.20 1.70
CA THR A 133 6.61 22.68 0.80
C THR A 133 5.71 21.53 0.37
N VAL A 134 4.40 21.71 0.45
CA VAL A 134 3.44 20.75 -0.12
C VAL A 134 3.48 20.85 -1.66
N LYS A 135 3.75 19.74 -2.33
CA LYS A 135 3.76 19.61 -3.79
C LYS A 135 2.48 18.92 -4.26
N LYS A 136 2.07 19.26 -5.48
CA LYS A 136 0.80 18.83 -6.10
C LYS A 136 -0.47 19.21 -5.33
N LEU A 137 -0.37 20.02 -4.28
CA LEU A 137 -1.53 20.60 -3.58
C LEU A 137 -2.34 21.46 -4.55
N GLU A 138 -1.72 22.46 -5.16
CA GLU A 138 -2.39 23.36 -6.11
C GLU A 138 -3.05 22.61 -7.26
N SER A 139 -2.36 21.66 -7.88
CA SER A 139 -2.94 20.86 -8.97
C SER A 139 -4.13 20.02 -8.51
N GLU A 140 -4.09 19.45 -7.30
CA GLU A 140 -5.20 18.68 -6.73
C GLU A 140 -6.37 19.56 -6.30
N VAL A 141 -6.08 20.75 -5.75
CA VAL A 141 -7.07 21.77 -5.41
C VAL A 141 -7.73 22.32 -6.68
N VAL A 142 -6.96 22.60 -7.73
CA VAL A 142 -7.47 23.05 -9.04
C VAL A 142 -8.26 21.95 -9.75
N ARG A 143 -7.83 20.69 -9.64
CA ARG A 143 -8.60 19.55 -10.17
C ARG A 143 -9.93 19.43 -9.44
N ALA A 144 -9.91 19.44 -8.10
CA ALA A 144 -11.11 19.38 -7.27
C ALA A 144 -12.03 20.58 -7.50
N SER A 145 -11.49 21.78 -7.64
CA SER A 145 -12.28 22.99 -7.90
C SER A 145 -13.00 22.95 -9.26
N LYS A 146 -12.47 22.22 -10.24
CA LYS A 146 -13.10 22.02 -11.55
C LYS A 146 -14.21 20.97 -11.55
N LEU A 147 -14.29 20.10 -10.53
CA LEU A 147 -15.34 19.08 -10.45
C LEU A 147 -16.71 19.74 -10.28
N LYS A 148 -17.66 19.32 -11.11
CA LYS A 148 -19.05 19.80 -11.08
C LYS A 148 -19.89 18.90 -10.19
N CYS A 149 -20.54 19.51 -9.21
CA CYS A 149 -21.51 18.83 -8.37
C CYS A 149 -22.67 18.32 -9.24
N THR A 150 -22.96 17.03 -9.14
CA THR A 150 -24.03 16.37 -9.88
C THR A 150 -25.41 16.83 -9.41
N SER A 151 -25.56 17.22 -8.15
CA SER A 151 -26.83 17.71 -7.59
C SER A 151 -27.15 19.14 -8.07
N CYS A 152 -26.18 20.06 -8.06
CA CYS A 152 -26.46 21.49 -8.32
C CYS A 152 -25.76 22.08 -9.55
N GLY A 153 -24.95 21.28 -10.26
CA GLY A 153 -24.20 21.69 -11.46
C GLY A 153 -23.01 22.64 -11.22
N LYS A 154 -22.89 23.22 -10.02
CA LYS A 154 -21.83 24.18 -9.68
C LYS A 154 -20.48 23.48 -9.45
N LYS A 155 -19.40 24.19 -9.77
CA LYS A 155 -18.01 23.76 -9.54
C LYS A 155 -17.68 23.65 -8.04
N GLY A 156 -16.54 23.05 -7.72
CA GLY A 156 -16.04 22.89 -6.35
C GLY A 156 -16.55 21.64 -5.62
N ALA A 157 -17.00 20.61 -6.35
CA ALA A 157 -17.33 19.33 -5.73
C ALA A 157 -16.07 18.61 -5.24
N VAL A 158 -16.14 17.97 -4.07
CA VAL A 158 -14.99 17.30 -3.44
C VAL A 158 -15.27 15.85 -3.04
N LEU A 159 -16.54 15.46 -3.01
CA LEU A 159 -16.93 14.07 -2.75
C LEU A 159 -17.19 13.35 -4.07
N GLY A 160 -16.40 12.33 -4.36
CA GLY A 160 -16.63 11.42 -5.49
C GLY A 160 -17.31 10.13 -5.03
N CYS A 161 -18.10 9.52 -5.92
CA CYS A 161 -18.69 8.20 -5.67
C CYS A 161 -17.60 7.13 -5.42
N TYR A 162 -17.89 6.20 -4.53
CA TYR A 162 -17.03 5.06 -4.21
C TYR A 162 -16.88 4.11 -5.41
N MET A 163 -17.92 3.96 -6.23
CA MET A 163 -17.87 3.18 -7.46
C MET A 163 -17.02 3.88 -8.51
N LYS A 164 -15.95 3.22 -8.97
CA LYS A 164 -14.99 3.77 -9.95
C LYS A 164 -15.63 4.08 -11.31
N SER A 165 -16.67 3.35 -11.70
CA SER A 165 -17.45 3.61 -12.93
C SER A 165 -18.30 4.87 -12.83
N CYS A 166 -18.57 5.37 -11.63
CA CYS A 166 -19.41 6.51 -11.39
C CYS A 166 -18.58 7.80 -11.31
N GLN A 167 -18.70 8.65 -12.32
CA GLN A 167 -18.04 9.96 -12.36
C GLN A 167 -18.82 11.06 -11.62
N ARG A 168 -19.81 10.68 -10.80
CA ARG A 168 -20.61 11.66 -10.06
C ARG A 168 -19.81 12.21 -8.89
N THR A 169 -19.90 13.52 -8.73
CA THR A 169 -19.24 14.25 -7.66
C THR A 169 -20.22 15.20 -6.99
N TYR A 170 -20.05 15.49 -5.71
CA TYR A 170 -21.00 16.31 -4.93
C TYR A 170 -20.26 17.27 -4.01
N HIS A 171 -20.93 18.36 -3.65
CA HIS A 171 -20.54 19.15 -2.49
C HIS A 171 -20.82 18.37 -1.21
N VAL A 172 -19.99 18.59 -0.19
CA VAL A 172 -20.15 17.90 1.10
C VAL A 172 -21.55 18.08 1.69
N PRO A 173 -22.10 19.30 1.82
CA PRO A 173 -23.44 19.49 2.38
C PRO A 173 -24.52 18.82 1.52
N ARG A 174 -24.39 18.92 0.19
CA ARG A 174 -25.37 18.35 -0.75
C ARG A 174 -25.39 16.84 -0.76
N ALA A 175 -24.31 16.19 -0.34
CA ALA A 175 -24.29 14.75 -0.20
C ALA A 175 -25.18 14.28 0.97
N TYR A 176 -25.22 15.04 2.08
CA TYR A 176 -26.08 14.72 3.23
C TYR A 176 -27.58 14.86 2.92
N ASP A 177 -27.95 15.68 1.95
CA ASP A 177 -29.35 15.94 1.58
C ASP A 177 -29.95 14.88 0.62
N ILE A 178 -29.17 13.90 0.15
CA ILE A 178 -29.62 12.90 -0.83
C ILE A 178 -30.34 11.75 -0.11
N PRO A 179 -31.60 11.41 -0.47
CA PRO A 179 -32.30 10.23 0.06
C PRO A 179 -31.59 8.92 -0.35
N ASP A 180 -31.65 7.87 0.48
CA ASP A 180 -31.00 6.55 0.25
C ASP A 180 -29.45 6.54 0.22
N PHE A 181 -28.86 7.49 0.93
CA PHE A 181 -27.41 7.65 1.03
C PHE A 181 -26.73 6.61 1.94
N ARG A 182 -25.55 6.13 1.54
CA ARG A 182 -24.68 5.27 2.37
C ARG A 182 -23.34 5.95 2.63
N TRP A 183 -23.17 6.48 3.84
CA TRP A 183 -21.87 6.87 4.40
C TRP A 183 -21.27 5.65 5.12
N ASP A 184 -20.00 5.31 4.86
CA ASP A 184 -19.27 4.36 5.71
C ASP A 184 -18.50 5.08 6.83
N SER A 185 -18.03 4.32 7.83
CA SER A 185 -17.20 4.83 8.93
C SER A 185 -15.83 5.38 8.49
N LEU A 186 -15.49 5.30 7.20
CA LEU A 186 -14.28 5.82 6.57
C LEU A 186 -14.59 7.04 5.68
N SER A 187 -15.76 7.65 5.83
CA SER A 187 -16.23 8.81 5.06
C SER A 187 -16.25 8.55 3.54
N LYS A 188 -16.46 7.31 3.12
CA LYS A 188 -16.70 6.96 1.72
C LYS A 188 -18.18 7.09 1.41
N TYR A 189 -18.44 7.58 0.20
CA TYR A 189 -19.76 7.92 -0.31
C TYR A 189 -20.17 6.97 -1.43
N LEU A 190 -21.34 6.34 -1.34
CA LEU A 190 -21.97 5.63 -2.46
C LEU A 190 -23.23 6.37 -2.94
N CYS A 191 -23.30 6.71 -4.22
CA CYS A 191 -24.45 7.41 -4.79
C CYS A 191 -25.63 6.46 -5.07
N THR A 192 -26.85 6.97 -5.05
CA THR A 192 -28.10 6.22 -5.28
C THR A 192 -28.20 5.52 -6.64
N HIS A 193 -27.39 5.93 -7.62
CA HIS A 193 -27.33 5.33 -8.95
C HIS A 193 -26.21 4.30 -9.11
N ALA A 194 -25.44 4.04 -8.06
CA ALA A 194 -24.66 2.82 -8.01
C ALA A 194 -25.66 1.69 -7.80
N SER A 195 -26.40 1.34 -8.86
CA SER A 195 -27.25 0.16 -8.88
C SER A 195 -26.36 -1.01 -8.47
N PHE A 196 -26.75 -1.71 -7.41
CA PHE A 196 -26.20 -3.02 -7.15
C PHE A 196 -26.60 -3.87 -8.36
N GLY A 197 -25.65 -4.11 -9.27
CA GLY A 197 -25.73 -5.28 -10.12
C GLY A 197 -25.68 -6.47 -9.19
N LEU A 198 -26.84 -7.10 -8.98
CA LEU A 198 -26.91 -8.50 -8.57
C LEU A 198 -26.18 -9.36 -9.60
#